data_AF-A0A2V7S7J7-F1
#
_entry.id   AF-A0A2V7S7J7-F1
#
_cell.length_a   1.000
_cell.length_b   1.000
_cell.length_c   1.000
_cell.angle_alpha   90.00
_cell.angle_beta   90.00
_cell.angle_gamma   90.00
#
_symmetry.space_group_name_H-M   'P 1'
#
loop_
_entity.id
_entity.type
_entity.pdbx_description
1 polymer ?
#
loop_
_entity_poly.entity_id
_entity_poly.type
_entity_poly.pdbx_seq_one_letter_code
_entity_poly.pdbx_strand_id
1 'polypeptide(L)' 'PTLLIVGGADPVVVALNRRAFVRLRSVKKIAVVPRASHLFEEPGALRRVTELAVTWFTRYLKAR' A
#
# COMPACT_ATOMS: atom_id res chain seq x y z
N PRO A 1 -2.35 -12.88 -2.66
CA PRO A 1 -2.96 -11.70 -1.98
C PRO A 1 -2.13 -10.46 -2.25
N THR A 2 -2.74 -9.32 -2.58
CA THR A 2 -2.03 -8.10 -2.99
C THR A 2 -2.42 -6.91 -2.12
N LEU A 3 -1.43 -6.25 -1.52
CA LEU A 3 -1.60 -4.96 -0.85
C LEU A 3 -0.93 -3.88 -1.70
N LEU A 4 -1.70 -2.87 -2.11
CA LEU A 4 -1.19 -1.66 -2.74
C LEU A 4 -1.03 -0.57 -1.66
N ILE A 5 0.18 -0.10 -1.42
CA ILE A 5 0.45 1.02 -0.50
C ILE A 5 0.87 2.23 -1.35
N VAL A 6 0.18 3.36 -1.20
CA VAL A 6 0.41 4.56 -2.02
C VAL A 6 0.53 5.81 -1.17
N GLY A 7 1.39 6.74 -1.59
CA GLY A 7 1.49 8.07 -1.01
C GLY A 7 0.26 8.92 -1.35
N GLY A 8 -0.37 9.52 -0.34
CA GLY A 8 -1.57 10.33 -0.51
C GLY A 8 -1.32 11.72 -1.11
N ALA A 9 -0.07 12.20 -1.10
CA ALA A 9 0.34 13.45 -1.74
C ALA A 9 0.65 13.27 -3.24
N ASP A 10 0.44 12.07 -3.80
CA ASP A 10 0.58 11.78 -5.23
C ASP A 10 -0.78 11.35 -5.84
N PRO A 11 -1.62 12.31 -6.26
CA PRO A 11 -2.95 12.01 -6.78
C PRO A 11 -2.94 11.14 -8.03
N VAL A 12 -1.89 11.27 -8.86
CA VAL A 12 -1.75 10.53 -10.11
C VAL A 12 -1.52 9.06 -9.79
N VAL A 13 -0.56 8.75 -8.92
CA VAL A 13 -0.27 7.37 -8.50
C VAL A 13 -1.44 6.75 -7.74
N VAL A 14 -2.16 7.53 -6.92
CA VAL A 14 -3.39 7.06 -6.26
C VAL A 14 -4.44 6.65 -7.29
N ALA A 15 -4.69 7.47 -8.33
CA ALA A 15 -5.67 7.16 -9.37
C ALA A 15 -5.26 5.92 -10.19
N LEU A 16 -3.98 5.79 -10.55
CA LEU A 16 -3.45 4.63 -11.27
C LEU A 16 -3.60 3.35 -10.45
N ASN A 17 -3.27 3.38 -9.16
CA ASN A 17 -3.41 2.24 -8.28
C ASN A 17 -4.87 1.87 -8.01
N ARG A 18 -5.79 2.84 -7.94
CA ARG A 18 -7.24 2.54 -7.88
C ARG A 18 -7.71 1.82 -9.14
N ARG A 19 -7.25 2.22 -10.32
CA ARG A 19 -7.55 1.51 -11.58
C ARG A 19 -6.98 0.09 -11.59
N ALA A 20 -5.73 -0.08 -11.16
CA ALA A 20 -5.12 -1.40 -11.01
C ALA A 20 -5.87 -2.27 -10.00
N PHE A 21 -6.27 -1.69 -8.87
CA PHE A 21 -7.04 -2.35 -7.83
C PHE A 21 -8.32 -2.96 -8.36
N VAL A 22 -9.08 -2.25 -9.19
CA VAL A 22 -10.32 -2.79 -9.81
C VAL A 22 -10.03 -4.03 -10.66
N ARG A 23 -8.90 -4.07 -11.37
CA ARG A 23 -8.52 -5.17 -12.28
C ARG A 23 -8.00 -6.43 -11.58
N LEU A 24 -7.49 -6.31 -10.35
CA LEU A 24 -7.00 -7.45 -9.58
C LEU A 24 -8.13 -8.43 -9.25
N ARG A 25 -7.97 -9.73 -9.53
CA ARG A 25 -8.98 -10.77 -9.25
C ARG A 25 -8.74 -11.54 -7.94
N SER A 26 -7.65 -11.26 -7.24
CA SER A 26 -7.25 -11.93 -5.99
C SER A 26 -7.72 -11.16 -4.75
N VAL A 27 -7.51 -11.75 -3.57
CA VAL A 27 -7.63 -11.04 -2.29
C VAL A 27 -6.74 -9.80 -2.34
N LYS A 28 -7.34 -8.62 -2.20
CA LYS A 28 -6.68 -7.34 -2.46
C LYS A 28 -7.07 -6.28 -1.44
N LYS A 29 -6.13 -5.39 -1.13
CA LYS A 29 -6.37 -4.16 -0.34
C LYS A 29 -5.56 -3.01 -0.92
N ILE A 30 -6.07 -1.78 -0.78
CA ILE A 30 -5.34 -0.55 -1.05
C ILE A 30 -5.27 0.27 0.25
N ALA A 31 -4.10 0.82 0.56
CA ALA A 31 -3.84 1.67 1.70
C ALA A 31 -3.17 2.97 1.23
N VAL A 32 -3.71 4.11 1.65
CA VAL A 32 -3.18 5.44 1.32
C VAL A 32 -2.49 6.00 2.56
N VAL A 33 -1.23 6.39 2.43
CA VAL A 33 -0.46 7.04 3.51
C VAL A 33 -0.63 8.56 3.37
N PRO A 34 -1.36 9.24 4.28
CA PRO A 34 -1.66 10.66 4.14
C PRO A 34 -0.37 11.48 4.16
N ARG A 35 -0.32 12.54 3.33
CA ARG A 35 0.81 13.47 3.18
C ARG A 35 2.12 12.85 2.69
N ALA A 36 2.18 11.55 2.41
CA ALA A 36 3.36 10.93 1.84
C ALA A 36 3.43 11.12 0.33
N SER A 37 4.59 11.50 -0.19
CA SER A 37 4.90 11.53 -1.61
C SER A 37 5.30 10.15 -2.14
N HIS A 38 5.74 10.08 -3.39
CA HIS A 38 6.02 8.84 -4.11
C HIS A 38 7.07 7.93 -3.45
N LEU A 39 8.06 8.51 -2.75
CA LEU A 39 9.14 7.75 -2.09
C LEU A 39 8.92 7.54 -0.60
N PHE A 40 7.86 8.09 -0.01
CA PHE A 40 7.59 7.99 1.43
C PHE A 40 8.73 8.53 2.32
N GLU A 41 9.41 9.61 1.88
CA GLU A 41 10.52 10.24 2.61
C GLU A 41 10.05 11.06 3.82
N GLU A 42 8.77 11.40 3.88
CA GLU A 42 8.23 12.20 4.96
C GLU A 42 8.35 11.48 6.31
N PRO A 43 8.56 12.23 7.41
CA PRO A 43 8.71 11.64 8.73
C PRO A 43 7.59 10.66 9.08
N GLY A 44 7.96 9.40 9.30
CA GLY A 44 7.06 8.33 9.67
C GLY A 44 6.28 7.67 8.52
N ALA A 45 6.40 8.17 7.27
CA ALA A 45 5.74 7.55 6.12
C ALA A 45 6.28 6.14 5.86
N LEU A 46 7.61 5.97 5.80
CA LEU A 46 8.21 4.64 5.63
C LEU A 46 7.88 3.69 6.79
N ARG A 47 7.86 4.17 8.04
CA ARG A 47 7.42 3.37 9.20
C ARG A 47 6.00 2.84 8.98
N ARG A 48 5.09 3.70 8.52
CA ARG A 48 3.70 3.30 8.24
C ARG A 48 3.61 2.27 7.12
N VAL A 49 4.40 2.43 6.05
CA VAL A 49 4.50 1.44 4.95
C VAL A 49 4.94 0.09 5.51
N THR A 50 5.97 0.06 6.34
CA THR A 50 6.50 -1.17 6.96
C THR A 50 5.47 -1.86 7.84
N GLU A 51 4.77 -1.13 8.72
CA GLU A 51 3.71 -1.71 9.57
C GLU A 51 2.60 -2.39 8.74
N LEU A 52 2.18 -1.73 7.67
CA LEU A 52 1.17 -2.25 6.75
C LEU A 52 1.65 -3.51 6.03
N ALA A 53 2.90 -3.50 5.55
CA ALA A 53 3.51 -4.63 4.86
C ALA A 53 3.68 -5.85 5.79
N VAL A 54 4.25 -5.64 6.99
CA VAL A 54 4.41 -6.69 8.00
C VAL A 54 3.07 -7.31 8.34
N THR A 55 2.06 -6.50 8.66
CA THR A 55 0.70 -6.99 8.97
C THR A 55 0.13 -7.84 7.83
N TRP A 56 0.35 -7.43 6.57
CA TRP A 56 -0.12 -8.17 5.41
C TRP A 56 0.61 -9.51 5.25
N PHE A 57 1.94 -9.50 5.35
CA PHE A 57 2.73 -10.72 5.25
C PHE A 57 2.42 -11.68 6.39
N THR A 58 2.38 -11.24 7.64
CA THR A 58 2.01 -12.10 8.78
C THR A 58 0.64 -12.76 8.60
N ARG A 59 -0.31 -12.05 7.98
CA ARG A 59 -1.65 -12.61 7.72
C ARG A 59 -1.66 -13.68 6.63
N TYR A 60 -0.89 -13.50 5.55
CA TYR A 60 -1.03 -14.31 4.33
C TYR A 60 0.14 -15.25 4.04
N LEU A 61 1.33 -14.98 4.56
CA LEU A 61 2.50 -15.85 4.52
C LEU A 61 2.61 -16.60 5.85
N LYS A 62 1.75 -17.60 6.04
CA LYS A 62 1.91 -18.54 7.15
C LYS A 62 3.05 -19.51 6.82
N ALA A 63 3.90 -19.82 7.80
CA ALA A 63 4.85 -20.92 7.68
C ALA A 63 4.05 -22.21 7.36
N ARG A 64 4.55 -22.98 6.39
CA ARG A 64 4.02 -24.31 6.09
C ARG A 64 4.37 -25.27 7.21
#